data_AF-D0LRW6-F1
#
_entry.id   AF-D0LRW6-F1
#
_cell.length_a   1.000
_cell.length_b   1.000
_cell.length_c   1.000
_cell.angle_alpha   90.00
_cell.angle_beta   90.00
_cell.angle_gamma   90.00
#
_symmetry.space_group_name_H-M   'P 1'
#
loop_
_entity.id
_entity.type
_entity.pdbx_description
1 polymer ?
#
loop_
_entity_poly.entity_id
_entity_poly.type
_entity_poly.pdbx_seq_one_letter_code
_entity_poly.pdbx_strand_id
1 'polypeptide(L)'
;MIRQRLRGGIHPDAEGSLGEHPLSKLLEVGRAQRVTGALRIQSWGREGTLRWRAGSLLSSEWGQLSGDSAMHEMLALADGMFEWQQDTPAMTPAERSSGRGSLPRLVEQCRERALSCRISASARGRSIELRFTAGTLEHLRIDGNAAAEAVAEAQNDPRALAQLVAPFDRAEIRVETPKLDLVSAPTQSASAEVPKLMPAARRVAPTRSLKPAHPAMHALPPPPPSVPPPSSAPPPRHASVHTVPSQVAARNGIDSWLDSAPPGETSGSWASALLQRQRDPRLSIALAVFVLSLLLLIGGFMAYQI
;
A
#
# COMPACT_ATOMS: atom_id res chain seq x y z
N MET A 1 -24.81 -10.12 15.09
CA MET A 1 -23.98 -9.51 14.02
C MET A 1 -22.87 -8.72 14.68
N ILE A 2 -21.62 -9.06 14.36
CA ILE A 2 -20.44 -8.84 15.19
C ILE A 2 -20.10 -7.35 15.26
N ARG A 3 -20.35 -6.74 16.43
CA ARG A 3 -19.76 -5.45 16.84
C ARG A 3 -18.53 -5.77 17.67
N GLN A 4 -17.38 -6.00 17.04
CA GLN A 4 -16.11 -6.02 17.76
C GLN A 4 -15.72 -4.58 18.08
N ARG A 5 -15.74 -4.27 19.38
CA ARG A 5 -15.35 -2.97 19.95
C ARG A 5 -13.87 -2.72 19.64
N LEU A 6 -13.61 -1.73 18.78
CA LEU A 6 -12.29 -1.19 18.50
C LEU A 6 -11.72 -0.46 19.72
N ARG A 7 -11.09 -1.21 20.62
CA ARG A 7 -10.00 -0.70 21.47
C ARG A 7 -8.86 -1.69 21.37
N GLY A 8 -7.90 -1.38 20.49
CA GLY A 8 -6.61 -2.06 20.37
C GLY A 8 -6.42 -2.80 19.05
N GLY A 9 -5.65 -2.19 18.13
CA GLY A 9 -5.03 -2.85 16.98
C GLY A 9 -5.98 -3.47 15.98
N ILE A 10 -6.12 -2.86 14.81
CA ILE A 10 -6.91 -3.46 13.73
C ILE A 10 -6.12 -4.61 13.13
N HIS A 11 -6.83 -5.71 12.82
CA HIS A 11 -6.25 -6.85 12.11
C HIS A 11 -5.60 -6.41 10.78
N PRO A 12 -4.65 -7.20 10.23
CA PRO A 12 -4.12 -7.01 8.87
C PRO A 12 -5.19 -6.79 7.80
N ASP A 13 -6.40 -7.30 8.05
CA ASP A 13 -7.60 -7.02 7.28
C ASP A 13 -8.48 -6.08 8.12
N ALA A 14 -8.57 -4.82 7.70
CA ALA A 14 -9.34 -3.78 8.39
C ALA A 14 -10.55 -3.39 7.54
N GLU A 15 -11.75 -3.68 8.03
CA GLU A 15 -13.00 -3.26 7.40
C GLU A 15 -13.67 -2.12 8.18
N GLY A 16 -14.38 -1.24 7.50
CA GLY A 16 -15.08 -0.13 8.14
C GLY A 16 -15.94 0.69 7.19
N SER A 17 -16.47 1.80 7.70
CA SER A 17 -17.30 2.74 6.94
C SER A 17 -16.58 4.07 6.70
N LEU A 18 -16.68 4.62 5.50
CA LEU A 18 -16.17 5.95 5.15
C LEU A 18 -16.87 7.07 5.93
N GLY A 19 -18.09 6.83 6.43
CA GLY A 19 -18.80 7.78 7.29
C GLY A 19 -18.17 7.90 8.69
N GLU A 20 -17.50 6.85 9.17
CA GLU A 20 -16.76 6.86 10.44
C GLU A 20 -15.29 7.26 10.24
N HIS A 21 -14.69 6.82 9.13
CA HIS A 21 -13.31 7.08 8.77
C HIS A 21 -13.23 7.63 7.34
N PRO A 22 -13.26 8.98 7.18
CA PRO A 22 -13.18 9.60 5.87
C PRO A 22 -11.93 9.17 5.10
N LEU A 23 -12.05 9.04 3.78
CA LEU A 23 -10.96 8.52 2.94
C LEU A 23 -9.65 9.30 3.15
N SER A 24 -9.72 10.63 3.28
CA SER A 24 -8.56 11.49 3.55
C SER A 24 -7.77 11.04 4.78
N LYS A 25 -8.44 10.62 5.85
CA LYS A 25 -7.80 10.08 7.07
C LYS A 25 -7.19 8.71 6.83
N LEU A 26 -7.85 7.85 6.06
CA LEU A 26 -7.29 6.55 5.68
C LEU A 26 -6.01 6.73 4.84
N LEU A 27 -5.96 7.73 3.94
CA LEU A 27 -4.75 8.05 3.18
C LEU A 27 -3.61 8.54 4.09
N GLU A 28 -3.91 9.41 5.07
CA GLU A 28 -2.92 9.86 6.06
C GLU A 28 -2.34 8.68 6.85
N VAL A 29 -3.20 7.76 7.31
CA VAL A 29 -2.77 6.57 8.05
C VAL A 29 -1.94 5.63 7.17
N GLY A 30 -2.37 5.38 5.93
CA GLY A 30 -1.64 4.57 4.96
C GLY A 30 -0.21 5.08 4.74
N ARG A 31 -0.06 6.40 4.64
CA ARG A 31 1.26 7.06 4.51
C ARG A 31 2.07 6.98 5.80
N ALA A 32 1.47 7.34 6.94
CA ALA A 32 2.16 7.39 8.22
C ALA A 32 2.68 6.02 8.67
N GLN A 33 1.89 4.96 8.43
CA GLN A 33 2.24 3.58 8.80
C GLN A 33 2.99 2.82 7.70
N ARG A 34 3.33 3.50 6.60
CA ARG A 34 4.03 2.94 5.45
C ARG A 34 3.42 1.63 4.93
N VAL A 35 2.10 1.64 4.75
CA VAL A 35 1.36 0.42 4.38
C VAL A 35 1.72 -0.06 2.98
N THR A 36 1.71 -1.37 2.78
CA THR A 36 1.83 -2.03 1.48
C THR A 36 0.67 -2.99 1.30
N GLY A 37 -0.06 -2.86 0.20
CA GLY A 37 -1.29 -3.62 -0.05
C GLY A 37 -2.31 -2.83 -0.87
N ALA A 38 -3.59 -3.10 -0.64
CA ALA A 38 -4.70 -2.45 -1.31
C ALA A 38 -5.76 -1.97 -0.29
N LEU A 39 -6.35 -0.80 -0.55
CA LEU A 39 -7.56 -0.34 0.11
C LEU A 39 -8.70 -0.39 -0.92
N ARG A 40 -9.63 -1.31 -0.72
CA ARG A 40 -10.85 -1.45 -1.50
C ARG A 40 -11.95 -0.60 -0.91
N ILE A 41 -12.74 0.02 -1.78
CA ILE A 41 -13.84 0.89 -1.39
C ILE A 41 -15.06 0.51 -2.24
N GLN A 42 -16.21 0.39 -1.58
CA GLN A 42 -17.48 0.13 -2.23
C GLN A 42 -18.50 1.19 -1.79
N SER A 43 -19.06 1.93 -2.74
CA SER A 43 -20.11 2.92 -2.48
C SER A 43 -21.06 3.05 -3.68
N TRP A 44 -22.37 3.17 -3.39
CA TRP A 44 -23.46 3.29 -4.38
C TRP A 44 -23.37 2.32 -5.57
N GLY A 45 -22.99 1.06 -5.32
CA GLY A 45 -22.86 0.04 -6.36
C GLY A 45 -21.62 0.15 -7.25
N ARG A 46 -20.71 1.08 -6.95
CA ARG A 46 -19.38 1.18 -7.57
C ARG A 46 -18.32 0.65 -6.62
N GLU A 47 -17.26 0.12 -7.21
CA GLU A 47 -16.08 -0.33 -6.49
C GLU A 47 -14.87 0.45 -6.99
N GLY A 48 -13.91 0.65 -6.10
CA GLY A 48 -12.58 1.06 -6.48
C GLY A 48 -11.51 0.58 -5.52
N THR A 49 -10.28 0.74 -5.97
CA THR A 49 -9.10 0.21 -5.31
C THR A 49 -8.00 1.25 -5.31
N LEU A 50 -7.35 1.41 -4.16
CA LEU A 50 -6.14 2.20 -3.97
C LEU A 50 -4.99 1.25 -3.65
N ARG A 51 -3.96 1.17 -4.51
CA ARG A 51 -2.79 0.32 -4.27
C ARG A 51 -1.65 1.10 -3.63
N TRP A 52 -1.03 0.51 -2.62
CA TRP A 52 0.01 1.13 -1.82
C TRP A 52 1.29 0.29 -1.81
N ARG A 53 2.43 0.97 -1.69
CA ARG A 53 3.73 0.37 -1.41
C ARG A 53 4.53 1.31 -0.51
N ALA A 54 4.90 0.84 0.68
CA ALA A 54 5.67 1.60 1.66
C ALA A 54 5.05 2.96 2.01
N GLY A 55 3.72 3.07 2.06
CA GLY A 55 3.01 4.33 2.31
C GLY A 55 2.99 5.29 1.12
N SER A 56 3.49 4.88 -0.04
CA SER A 56 3.31 5.58 -1.30
C SER A 56 2.14 4.97 -2.07
N LEU A 57 1.25 5.82 -2.55
CA LEU A 57 0.15 5.38 -3.41
C LEU A 57 0.69 5.13 -4.82
N LEU A 58 0.47 3.92 -5.35
CA LEU A 58 0.91 3.51 -6.68
C LEU A 58 -0.16 3.72 -7.74
N SER A 59 -1.40 3.33 -7.44
CA SER A 59 -2.53 3.43 -8.37
C SER A 59 -3.84 3.65 -7.64
N SER A 60 -4.78 4.24 -8.36
CA SER A 60 -6.14 4.50 -7.93
C SER A 60 -7.10 4.16 -9.06
N GLU A 61 -8.12 3.37 -8.76
CA GLU A 61 -9.12 2.89 -9.72
C GLU A 61 -10.50 3.06 -9.09
N TRP A 62 -11.50 3.56 -9.84
CA TRP A 62 -12.88 3.77 -9.36
C TRP A 62 -13.89 3.55 -10.50
N GLY A 63 -14.44 2.33 -10.59
CA GLY A 63 -15.20 1.90 -11.76
C GLY A 63 -14.35 1.96 -13.03
N GLN A 64 -14.71 2.85 -13.96
CA GLN A 64 -13.96 3.06 -15.22
C GLN A 64 -12.90 4.17 -15.14
N LEU A 65 -12.81 4.86 -14.00
CA LEU A 65 -11.82 5.93 -13.82
C LEU A 65 -10.52 5.36 -13.25
N SER A 66 -9.40 5.97 -13.63
CA SER A 66 -8.06 5.63 -13.12
C SER A 66 -7.27 6.88 -12.74
N GLY A 67 -6.24 6.73 -11.90
CA GLY A 67 -5.31 7.79 -11.51
C GLY A 67 -5.99 8.91 -10.73
N ASP A 68 -5.60 10.16 -11.02
CA ASP A 68 -6.05 11.34 -10.25
C ASP A 68 -7.57 11.55 -10.33
N SER A 69 -8.20 11.25 -11.47
CA SER A 69 -9.65 11.35 -11.63
C SER A 69 -10.39 10.36 -10.72
N ALA A 70 -9.91 9.12 -10.63
CA ALA A 70 -10.46 8.14 -9.69
C ALA A 70 -10.28 8.59 -8.25
N MET A 71 -9.10 9.12 -7.90
CA MET A 71 -8.82 9.62 -6.56
C MET A 71 -9.74 10.79 -6.18
N HIS A 72 -9.93 11.74 -7.09
CA HIS A 72 -10.80 12.90 -6.85
C HIS A 72 -12.24 12.49 -6.55
N GLU A 73 -12.79 11.57 -7.35
CA GLU A 73 -14.14 11.03 -7.14
C GLU A 73 -14.26 10.25 -5.84
N MET A 74 -13.26 9.42 -5.51
CA MET A 74 -13.24 8.67 -4.26
C MET A 74 -13.16 9.58 -3.03
N LEU A 75 -12.45 10.71 -3.11
CA LEU A 75 -12.35 11.69 -2.03
C LEU A 75 -13.66 12.47 -1.80
N ALA A 76 -14.54 12.53 -2.79
CA ALA A 76 -15.84 13.18 -2.69
C ALA A 76 -16.92 12.27 -2.05
N LEU A 77 -16.62 10.99 -1.82
CA LEU A 77 -17.53 10.05 -1.18
C LEU A 77 -17.79 10.45 0.27
N ALA A 78 -19.07 10.61 0.64
CA ALA A 78 -19.50 10.87 2.02
C ALA A 78 -19.77 9.57 2.80
N ASP A 79 -20.08 8.49 2.10
CA ASP A 79 -20.37 7.17 2.65
C ASP A 79 -19.76 6.06 1.78
N GLY A 80 -19.81 4.83 2.29
CA GLY A 80 -19.25 3.65 1.63
C GLY A 80 -18.61 2.71 2.63
N MET A 81 -18.42 1.47 2.21
CA MET A 81 -17.64 0.48 2.95
C MET A 81 -16.22 0.45 2.41
N PHE A 82 -15.25 0.22 3.28
CA PHE A 82 -13.87 -0.01 2.87
C PHE A 82 -13.30 -1.28 3.49
N GLU A 83 -12.31 -1.86 2.82
CA GLU A 83 -11.54 -3.02 3.26
C GLU A 83 -10.07 -2.78 2.93
N TRP A 84 -9.22 -2.76 3.95
CA TRP A 84 -7.77 -2.82 3.80
C TRP A 84 -7.33 -4.27 3.69
N GLN A 85 -6.55 -4.56 2.66
CA GLN A 85 -5.90 -5.83 2.44
C GLN A 85 -4.38 -5.59 2.41
N GLN A 86 -3.67 -6.02 3.45
CA GLN A 86 -2.21 -5.94 3.45
C GLN A 86 -1.58 -7.04 2.60
N ASP A 87 -0.57 -6.67 1.81
CA ASP A 87 0.25 -7.66 1.12
C ASP A 87 1.11 -8.42 2.14
N THR A 88 1.08 -9.74 2.07
CA THR A 88 1.92 -10.63 2.88
C THR A 88 3.01 -11.26 2.03
N PRO A 89 4.16 -11.63 2.63
CA PRO A 89 5.16 -12.40 1.90
C PRO A 89 4.55 -13.73 1.45
N ALA A 90 4.75 -14.08 0.19
CA ALA A 90 4.14 -15.24 -0.41
C ALA A 90 4.79 -16.51 0.13
N MET A 91 4.09 -17.19 1.04
CA MET A 91 4.44 -18.53 1.49
C MET A 91 3.69 -19.59 0.68
N THR A 92 4.43 -20.58 0.20
CA THR A 92 3.86 -21.79 -0.38
C THR A 92 2.95 -22.49 0.63
N PRO A 93 1.94 -23.26 0.19
CA PRO A 93 1.08 -24.03 1.10
C PRO A 93 1.87 -24.99 2.00
N ALA A 94 2.98 -25.54 1.50
CA ALA A 94 3.90 -26.39 2.26
C ALA A 94 4.61 -25.59 3.38
N GLU A 95 5.09 -24.38 3.09
CA GLU A 95 5.72 -23.51 4.09
C GLU A 95 4.72 -23.10 5.18
N ARG A 96 3.47 -22.79 4.80
CA ARG A 96 2.41 -22.44 5.77
C ARG A 96 2.01 -23.60 6.67
N SER A 97 1.90 -24.81 6.13
CA SER A 97 1.46 -25.99 6.88
C SER A 97 2.57 -26.59 7.75
N SER A 98 3.80 -26.58 7.28
CA SER A 98 4.94 -27.10 8.05
C SER A 98 5.54 -26.09 9.02
N GLY A 99 5.20 -24.81 8.86
CA GLY A 99 5.93 -23.71 9.48
C GLY A 99 7.38 -23.64 9.02
N ARG A 100 7.84 -24.43 8.05
CA ARG A 100 9.25 -24.45 7.63
C ARG A 100 9.39 -23.70 6.32
N GLY A 101 10.28 -22.72 6.29
CA GLY A 101 10.61 -21.97 5.09
C GLY A 101 12.07 -21.54 5.06
N SER A 102 12.49 -21.00 3.92
CA SER A 102 13.80 -20.36 3.81
C SER A 102 13.69 -18.94 4.36
N LEU A 103 14.29 -18.70 5.54
CA LEU A 103 14.35 -17.35 6.11
C LEU A 103 15.01 -16.33 5.16
N PRO A 104 16.10 -16.65 4.43
CA PRO A 104 16.65 -15.75 3.41
C PRO A 104 15.63 -15.33 2.34
N ARG A 105 14.82 -16.28 1.86
CA ARG A 105 13.78 -15.99 0.86
C ARG A 105 12.72 -15.03 1.39
N LEU A 106 12.28 -15.20 2.63
CA LEU A 106 11.26 -14.33 3.24
C LEU A 106 11.81 -12.93 3.52
N VAL A 107 13.06 -12.83 3.94
CA VAL A 107 13.78 -11.56 4.08
C VAL A 107 13.81 -10.81 2.76
N GLU A 108 14.19 -11.49 1.67
CA GLU A 108 14.24 -10.88 0.34
C GLU A 108 12.86 -10.44 -0.12
N GLN A 109 11.82 -11.27 0.07
CA GLN A 109 10.45 -10.89 -0.25
C GLN A 109 9.98 -9.66 0.53
N CYS A 110 10.25 -9.57 1.84
CA CYS A 110 9.87 -8.40 2.61
C CYS A 110 10.61 -7.14 2.11
N ARG A 111 11.89 -7.24 1.72
CA ARG A 111 12.67 -6.14 1.13
C ARG A 111 12.14 -5.71 -0.23
N GLU A 112 12.09 -6.61 -1.20
CA GLU A 112 11.71 -6.31 -2.59
C GLU A 112 10.30 -5.72 -2.68
N ARG A 113 9.36 -6.30 -1.93
CA ARG A 113 7.96 -5.86 -1.96
C ARG A 113 7.67 -4.73 -0.98
N ALA A 114 8.66 -4.27 -0.22
CA ALA A 114 8.51 -3.26 0.82
C ALA A 114 7.42 -3.62 1.83
N LEU A 115 7.42 -4.86 2.32
CA LEU A 115 6.42 -5.35 3.27
C LEU A 115 6.77 -4.96 4.70
N SER A 116 5.75 -4.76 5.52
CA SER A 116 5.90 -4.65 6.97
C SER A 116 5.56 -6.01 7.58
N CYS A 117 6.56 -6.69 8.14
CA CYS A 117 6.44 -8.08 8.58
C CYS A 117 7.33 -8.33 9.80
N ARG A 118 6.85 -9.11 10.77
CA ARG A 118 7.66 -9.69 11.85
C ARG A 118 7.90 -11.15 11.52
N ILE A 119 9.16 -11.52 11.33
CA ILE A 119 9.57 -12.90 11.04
C ILE A 119 10.25 -13.44 12.29
N SER A 120 9.64 -14.43 12.92
CA SER A 120 10.23 -15.17 14.04
C SER A 120 10.66 -16.54 13.53
N ALA A 121 11.89 -16.94 13.82
CA ALA A 121 12.43 -18.24 13.46
C ALA A 121 13.18 -18.89 14.63
N SER A 122 13.06 -20.21 14.79
CA SER A 122 13.77 -20.96 15.82
C SER A 122 14.52 -22.17 15.24
N ALA A 123 15.77 -22.36 15.65
CA ALA A 123 16.61 -23.47 15.21
C ALA A 123 17.64 -23.86 16.28
N ARG A 124 17.76 -25.16 16.57
CA ARG A 124 18.78 -25.71 17.49
C ARG A 124 18.82 -25.02 18.87
N GLY A 125 17.65 -24.70 19.43
CA GLY A 125 17.53 -24.01 20.72
C GLY A 125 17.85 -22.52 20.68
N ARG A 126 18.14 -21.96 19.50
CA ARG A 126 18.28 -20.52 19.28
C ARG A 126 17.01 -19.94 18.65
N SER A 127 16.77 -18.66 18.90
CA SER A 127 15.66 -17.90 18.31
C SER A 127 16.18 -16.64 17.65
N ILE A 128 15.58 -16.28 16.52
CA ILE A 128 15.80 -15.02 15.83
C ILE A 128 14.45 -14.36 15.57
N GLU A 129 14.41 -13.05 15.76
CA GLU A 129 13.26 -12.23 15.45
C GLU A 129 13.71 -11.06 14.59
N LEU A 130 13.10 -10.93 13.42
CA LEU A 130 13.31 -9.85 12.48
C LEU A 130 12.03 -9.02 12.40
N ARG A 131 12.14 -7.71 12.51
CA ARG A 131 11.04 -6.79 12.26
C ARG A 131 11.38 -5.92 11.07
N PHE A 132 10.58 -6.07 10.01
CA PHE A 132 10.61 -5.22 8.84
C PHE A 132 9.46 -4.22 8.89
N THR A 133 9.77 -2.97 8.51
CA THR A 133 8.80 -1.91 8.27
C THR A 133 9.05 -1.38 6.87
N ALA A 134 8.09 -1.56 5.98
CA ALA A 134 8.18 -1.17 4.57
C ALA A 134 9.46 -1.67 3.87
N GLY A 135 9.80 -2.94 4.09
CA GLY A 135 11.00 -3.59 3.56
C GLY A 135 12.32 -3.20 4.20
N THR A 136 12.32 -2.28 5.15
CA THR A 136 13.51 -1.92 5.93
C THR A 136 13.56 -2.75 7.20
N LEU A 137 14.69 -3.40 7.48
CA LEU A 137 14.90 -4.13 8.74
C LEU A 137 15.10 -3.12 9.87
N GLU A 138 14.18 -3.03 10.83
CA GLU A 138 14.25 -2.10 11.97
C GLU A 138 14.77 -2.76 13.24
N HIS A 139 14.39 -4.02 13.47
CA HIS A 139 14.83 -4.76 14.65
C HIS A 139 15.31 -6.16 14.28
N LEU A 140 16.44 -6.56 14.87
CA LEU A 140 16.95 -7.91 14.91
C LEU A 140 17.17 -8.27 16.38
N ARG A 141 16.54 -9.36 16.82
CA ARG A 141 16.82 -9.97 18.12
C ARG A 141 17.31 -11.38 17.91
N ILE A 142 18.34 -11.77 18.64
CA ILE A 142 18.86 -13.13 18.67
C ILE A 142 18.83 -13.58 20.13
N ASP A 143 18.12 -14.66 20.40
CA ASP A 143 17.99 -15.24 21.74
C ASP A 143 17.44 -14.20 22.75
N GLY A 144 16.52 -13.35 22.29
CA GLY A 144 15.89 -12.27 23.06
C GLY A 144 16.70 -10.98 23.18
N ASN A 145 18.00 -11.01 22.85
CA ASN A 145 18.88 -9.85 22.94
C ASN A 145 18.81 -9.00 21.68
N ALA A 146 18.75 -7.68 21.83
CA ALA A 146 18.79 -6.75 20.71
C ALA A 146 20.19 -6.75 20.09
N ALA A 147 20.28 -6.97 18.78
CA ALA A 147 21.55 -6.98 18.06
C ALA A 147 21.65 -5.72 17.19
N ALA A 148 21.64 -4.55 17.82
CA ALA A 148 21.59 -3.27 17.11
C ALA A 148 22.77 -3.07 16.13
N GLU A 149 23.97 -3.49 16.52
CA GLU A 149 25.16 -3.49 15.66
C GLU A 149 24.96 -4.40 14.44
N ALA A 150 24.42 -5.59 14.65
CA ALA A 150 24.12 -6.53 13.57
C ALA A 150 22.98 -6.03 12.65
N VAL A 151 22.04 -5.21 13.14
CA VAL A 151 21.05 -4.53 12.27
C VAL A 151 21.75 -3.55 11.35
N ALA A 152 22.60 -2.68 11.89
CA ALA A 152 23.31 -1.68 11.11
C ALA A 152 24.22 -2.33 10.07
N GLU A 153 24.92 -3.40 10.44
CA GLU A 153 25.72 -4.19 9.51
C GLU A 153 24.86 -4.87 8.44
N ALA A 154 23.77 -5.55 8.82
CA ALA A 154 22.84 -6.23 7.92
C ALA A 154 22.08 -5.30 6.94
N GLN A 155 21.90 -4.03 7.32
CA GLN A 155 21.34 -3.00 6.45
C GLN A 155 22.35 -2.58 5.36
N ASN A 156 23.63 -2.51 5.71
CA ASN A 156 24.69 -2.06 4.80
C ASN A 156 25.23 -3.22 3.92
N ASP A 157 25.26 -4.44 4.45
CA ASP A 157 25.68 -5.64 3.74
C ASP A 157 24.60 -6.74 3.80
N PRO A 158 23.89 -7.01 2.70
CA PRO A 158 22.94 -8.11 2.60
C PRO A 158 23.54 -9.48 2.92
N ARG A 159 24.85 -9.67 2.70
CA ARG A 159 25.55 -10.92 2.99
C ARG A 159 25.71 -11.14 4.50
N ALA A 160 25.90 -10.08 5.28
CA ALA A 160 25.94 -10.16 6.73
C ALA A 160 24.62 -10.70 7.28
N LEU A 161 23.48 -10.22 6.75
CA LEU A 161 22.17 -10.75 7.11
C LEU A 161 22.03 -12.23 6.72
N ALA A 162 22.47 -12.61 5.52
CA ALA A 162 22.44 -14.02 5.09
C ALA A 162 23.28 -14.92 6.00
N GLN A 163 24.44 -14.46 6.46
CA GLN A 163 25.29 -15.21 7.41
C GLN A 163 24.64 -15.36 8.79
N LEU A 164 23.99 -14.30 9.30
CA LEU A 164 23.24 -14.33 10.56
C LEU A 164 22.04 -15.27 10.49
N VAL A 165 21.41 -15.36 9.32
CA VAL A 165 20.19 -16.11 9.06
C VAL A 165 20.44 -17.57 8.68
N ALA A 166 21.60 -17.90 8.10
CA ALA A 166 21.93 -19.26 7.62
C ALA A 166 21.68 -20.40 8.64
N PRO A 167 21.92 -20.22 9.96
CA PRO A 167 21.60 -21.26 10.94
C PRO A 167 20.10 -21.63 11.02
N PHE A 168 19.22 -20.80 10.47
CA PHE A 168 17.76 -20.90 10.51
C PHE A 168 17.13 -21.36 9.19
N ASP A 169 17.92 -21.87 8.23
CA ASP A 169 17.42 -22.33 6.92
C ASP A 169 16.38 -23.48 6.98
N ARG A 170 16.24 -24.11 8.14
CA ARG A 170 15.20 -25.13 8.44
C ARG A 170 14.51 -24.86 9.78
N ALA A 171 14.23 -23.59 10.04
CA ALA A 171 13.54 -23.16 11.24
C ALA A 171 12.02 -23.32 11.13
N GLU A 172 11.36 -23.38 12.28
CA GLU A 172 9.94 -23.05 12.36
C GLU A 172 9.80 -21.53 12.28
N ILE A 173 9.06 -21.05 11.29
CA ILE A 173 8.91 -19.67 10.89
C ILE A 173 7.47 -19.25 11.10
N ARG A 174 7.32 -18.12 11.80
CA ARG A 174 6.05 -17.44 11.96
C ARG A 174 6.18 -16.03 11.41
N VAL A 175 5.24 -15.64 10.56
CA VAL A 175 5.15 -14.28 10.03
C VAL A 175 3.91 -13.62 10.57
N GLU A 176 4.10 -12.46 11.20
CA GLU A 176 3.03 -11.62 11.72
C GLU A 176 3.07 -10.27 11.01
N THR A 177 1.93 -9.83 10.49
CA THR A 177 1.78 -8.48 9.94
C THR A 177 1.40 -7.51 11.05
N PRO A 178 1.96 -6.29 11.05
CA PRO A 178 1.60 -5.29 12.04
C PRO A 178 0.13 -4.89 11.86
N LYS A 179 -0.55 -4.78 12.99
CA LYS A 179 -1.92 -4.30 13.09
C LYS A 179 -1.98 -2.84 12.67
N LEU A 180 -2.93 -2.48 11.81
CA LEU A 180 -3.19 -1.07 11.47
C LEU A 180 -3.84 -0.42 12.69
N ASP A 181 -3.30 0.68 13.19
CA ASP A 181 -4.00 1.46 14.21
C ASP A 181 -4.70 2.65 13.54
N LEU A 182 -5.99 2.51 13.19
CA LEU A 182 -6.84 3.69 12.96
C LEU A 182 -7.15 4.26 14.34
N VAL A 183 -6.21 5.03 14.88
CA VAL A 183 -6.51 5.85 16.04
C VAL A 183 -7.62 6.78 15.59
N SER A 184 -8.84 6.53 16.09
CA SER A 184 -9.93 7.48 15.97
C SER A 184 -9.42 8.75 16.60
N ALA A 185 -9.02 9.72 15.77
CA ALA A 185 -8.68 11.05 16.27
C ALA A 185 -9.85 11.45 17.16
N PRO A 186 -9.59 11.92 18.40
CA PRO A 186 -10.68 12.33 19.26
C PRO A 186 -11.48 13.33 18.44
N THR A 187 -12.73 12.98 18.12
CA THR A 187 -13.67 13.92 17.54
C THR A 187 -13.75 15.01 18.58
N GLN A 188 -12.96 16.07 18.40
CA GLN A 188 -13.14 17.31 19.09
C GLN A 188 -14.47 17.78 18.55
N SER A 189 -15.53 17.27 19.17
CA SER A 189 -16.86 17.81 19.07
C SER A 189 -16.64 19.23 19.54
N ALA A 190 -16.48 20.13 18.58
CA ALA A 190 -16.57 21.54 18.78
C ALA A 190 -18.01 21.74 19.27
N SER A 191 -18.20 21.49 20.56
CA SER A 191 -19.31 22.00 21.32
C SER A 191 -19.15 23.49 21.15
N ALA A 192 -19.86 24.02 20.17
CA ALA A 192 -20.04 25.43 19.96
C ALA A 192 -20.60 25.94 21.28
N GLU A 193 -19.71 26.41 22.14
CA GLU A 193 -20.03 27.32 23.21
C GLU A 193 -20.51 28.56 22.47
N VAL A 194 -21.81 28.58 22.16
CA VAL A 194 -22.50 29.70 21.54
C VAL A 194 -22.21 30.88 22.47
N PRO A 195 -21.38 31.86 22.07
CA PRO A 195 -21.24 33.05 22.88
C PRO A 195 -22.63 33.68 22.94
N LYS A 196 -23.18 33.76 24.15
CA LYS A 196 -24.40 34.50 24.48
C LYS A 196 -24.17 35.96 24.11
N LEU A 197 -24.35 36.30 22.83
CA LEU A 197 -24.43 37.68 22.38
C LEU A 197 -25.83 38.20 22.69
N MET A 198 -25.88 39.15 23.63
CA MET A 198 -27.06 39.95 23.94
C MET A 198 -27.57 40.72 22.71
N PRO A 199 -28.87 41.08 22.69
CA PRO A 199 -29.51 41.70 21.55
C PRO A 199 -29.24 43.20 21.53
N ALA A 200 -28.62 43.70 20.45
CA ALA A 200 -28.62 45.11 20.12
C ALA A 200 -29.50 45.33 18.88
N ALA A 201 -30.65 45.94 19.11
CA ALA A 201 -31.59 46.38 18.09
C ALA A 201 -30.96 47.41 17.14
N ARG A 202 -31.13 47.24 15.82
CA ARG A 202 -31.52 48.38 14.96
C ARG A 202 -32.07 47.93 13.61
N ARG A 203 -33.26 48.48 13.31
CA ARG A 203 -33.99 48.48 12.03
C ARG A 203 -33.09 48.90 10.86
N VAL A 204 -33.36 48.36 9.66
CA VAL A 204 -33.91 49.09 8.49
C VAL A 204 -34.15 48.09 7.34
N ALA A 205 -35.36 48.10 6.80
CA ALA A 205 -35.76 47.38 5.57
C ALA A 205 -35.17 48.06 4.32
N PRO A 206 -35.00 47.32 3.20
CA PRO A 206 -35.95 47.58 2.12
C PRO A 206 -36.44 46.31 1.42
N THR A 207 -37.73 46.36 1.14
CA THR A 207 -38.54 45.51 0.28
C THR A 207 -37.98 45.50 -1.14
N ARG A 208 -37.55 44.34 -1.66
CA ARG A 208 -37.44 44.14 -3.11
C ARG A 208 -38.23 42.89 -3.49
N SER A 209 -39.43 43.16 -3.98
CA SER A 209 -40.35 42.20 -4.58
C SER A 209 -39.68 41.50 -5.77
N LEU A 210 -39.45 40.19 -5.64
CA LEU A 210 -39.03 39.33 -6.73
C LEU A 210 -40.26 38.64 -7.31
N LYS A 211 -40.52 38.98 -8.58
CA LYS A 211 -41.55 38.44 -9.45
C LYS A 211 -41.35 36.92 -9.63
N PRO A 212 -42.39 36.08 -9.50
CA PRO A 212 -42.25 34.65 -9.76
C PRO A 212 -42.07 34.43 -11.28
N ALA A 213 -40.95 33.81 -11.66
CA ALA A 213 -40.76 33.28 -13.00
C ALA A 213 -41.46 31.91 -13.09
N HIS A 214 -42.30 31.75 -14.11
CA HIS A 214 -43.00 30.51 -14.41
C HIS A 214 -42.03 29.34 -14.63
N PRO A 215 -42.37 28.12 -14.16
CA PRO A 215 -41.64 26.92 -14.55
C PRO A 215 -41.90 26.61 -16.03
N ALA A 216 -40.84 26.63 -16.84
CA ALA A 216 -40.86 26.10 -18.19
C ALA A 216 -41.08 24.58 -18.12
N MET A 217 -42.20 24.11 -18.66
CA MET A 217 -42.44 22.68 -18.88
C MET A 217 -41.45 22.17 -19.92
N HIS A 218 -40.39 21.50 -19.47
CA HIS A 218 -39.55 20.71 -20.36
C HIS A 218 -40.33 19.49 -20.84
N ALA A 219 -40.56 19.43 -22.15
CA ALA A 219 -41.14 18.28 -22.83
C ALA A 219 -40.30 17.03 -22.58
N LEU A 220 -40.97 15.92 -22.23
CA LEU A 220 -40.35 14.61 -22.08
C LEU A 220 -39.71 14.17 -23.41
N PRO A 221 -38.47 13.64 -23.40
CA PRO A 221 -37.86 13.07 -24.58
C PRO A 221 -38.65 11.85 -25.07
N PRO A 222 -38.72 11.60 -26.40
CA PRO A 222 -39.42 10.46 -26.96
C PRO A 222 -38.78 9.14 -26.49
N PRO A 223 -39.58 8.07 -26.33
CA PRO A 223 -39.07 6.77 -25.90
C PRO A 223 -38.09 6.20 -26.95
N PRO A 224 -37.03 5.50 -26.52
CA PRO A 224 -36.08 4.88 -27.43
C PRO A 224 -36.74 3.77 -28.26
N PRO A 225 -36.30 3.54 -29.51
CA PRO A 225 -36.82 2.49 -30.37
C PRO A 225 -36.59 1.10 -29.76
N SER A 226 -37.63 0.27 -29.84
CA SER A 226 -37.64 -1.09 -29.32
C SER A 226 -36.55 -1.95 -30.00
N VAL A 227 -35.60 -2.44 -29.21
CA VAL A 227 -34.56 -3.36 -29.68
C VAL A 227 -35.19 -4.72 -30.00
N PRO A 228 -34.95 -5.29 -31.20
CA PRO A 228 -35.48 -6.60 -31.56
C PRO A 228 -34.83 -7.72 -30.70
N PRO A 229 -35.56 -8.81 -30.44
CA PRO A 229 -35.08 -9.90 -29.61
C PRO A 229 -33.86 -10.61 -30.25
N PRO A 230 -32.90 -11.07 -29.44
CA PRO A 230 -31.73 -11.77 -29.94
C PRO A 230 -32.13 -13.08 -30.63
N SER A 231 -31.64 -13.24 -31.86
CA SER A 231 -31.79 -14.44 -32.67
C SER A 231 -31.12 -15.63 -31.99
N SER A 232 -31.85 -16.74 -31.95
CA SER A 232 -31.50 -18.02 -31.33
C SER A 232 -30.15 -18.53 -31.83
N ALA A 233 -29.16 -18.58 -30.95
CA ALA A 233 -27.88 -19.24 -31.23
C ALA A 233 -28.09 -20.77 -31.33
N PRO A 234 -27.48 -21.46 -32.31
CA PRO A 234 -27.56 -22.91 -32.44
C PRO A 234 -26.72 -23.62 -31.35
N PRO A 235 -27.09 -24.86 -30.96
CA PRO A 235 -26.43 -25.59 -29.89
C PRO A 235 -25.00 -26.03 -30.25
N PRO A 236 -24.10 -26.12 -29.25
CA PRO A 236 -22.72 -26.53 -29.45
C PRO A 236 -22.63 -28.01 -29.83
N ARG A 237 -21.84 -28.31 -30.87
CA ARG A 237 -21.49 -29.68 -31.26
C ARG A 237 -20.47 -30.25 -30.28
N HIS A 238 -20.77 -31.41 -29.72
CA HIS A 238 -19.87 -32.20 -28.89
C HIS A 238 -18.59 -32.54 -29.68
N ALA A 239 -17.43 -32.06 -29.22
CA ALA A 239 -16.13 -32.48 -29.71
C ALA A 239 -15.65 -33.71 -28.93
N SER A 240 -15.35 -34.76 -29.67
CA SER A 240 -14.85 -36.04 -29.18
C SER A 240 -13.50 -35.91 -28.48
N VAL A 241 -13.40 -36.50 -27.29
CA VAL A 241 -12.17 -36.65 -26.51
C VAL A 241 -11.29 -37.69 -27.21
N HIS A 242 -10.16 -37.26 -27.77
CA HIS A 242 -9.07 -38.15 -28.15
C HIS A 242 -8.02 -38.20 -27.03
N THR A 243 -7.91 -39.37 -26.42
CA THR A 243 -6.84 -39.78 -25.51
C THR A 243 -5.53 -39.91 -26.29
N VAL A 244 -4.48 -39.22 -25.83
CA VAL A 244 -3.10 -39.40 -26.33
C VAL A 244 -2.25 -40.01 -25.20
N PRO A 245 -1.44 -41.05 -25.46
CA PRO A 245 -0.65 -41.72 -24.44
C PRO A 245 0.64 -40.95 -24.09
N SER A 246 1.05 -41.10 -22.82
CA SER A 246 2.33 -40.68 -22.28
C SER A 246 3.51 -41.32 -23.01
N GLN A 247 4.53 -40.52 -23.34
CA GLN A 247 5.90 -41.00 -23.38
C GLN A 247 6.87 -39.99 -22.76
N VAL A 248 7.76 -40.57 -21.98
CA VAL A 248 8.90 -40.00 -21.26
C VAL A 248 10.03 -39.67 -22.24
N ALA A 249 10.59 -38.47 -22.17
CA ALA A 249 12.00 -38.23 -22.49
C ALA A 249 12.47 -36.89 -21.91
N ALA A 250 13.50 -36.96 -21.06
CA ALA A 250 14.27 -35.83 -20.59
C ALA A 250 15.09 -35.20 -21.72
N ARG A 251 15.15 -33.86 -21.80
CA ARG A 251 16.37 -33.10 -22.16
C ARG A 251 16.18 -31.59 -22.03
N ASN A 252 17.28 -30.97 -21.62
CA ASN A 252 17.55 -29.54 -21.43
C ASN A 252 17.08 -28.63 -22.59
N GLY A 253 16.63 -27.43 -22.24
CA GLY A 253 16.30 -26.37 -23.21
C GLY A 253 15.78 -25.11 -22.52
N ILE A 254 16.66 -24.43 -21.77
CA ILE A 254 16.50 -23.02 -21.41
C ILE A 254 16.97 -22.25 -22.65
N ASP A 255 16.06 -21.59 -23.35
CA ASP A 255 16.25 -20.35 -24.13
C ASP A 255 15.06 -20.14 -25.09
N SER A 256 14.69 -18.87 -25.29
CA SER A 256 13.65 -18.33 -26.20
C SER A 256 12.23 -18.20 -25.65
N TRP A 257 11.96 -17.15 -24.87
CA TRP A 257 10.60 -16.58 -24.71
C TRP A 257 10.62 -15.04 -24.51
N LEU A 258 11.60 -14.36 -25.10
CA LEU A 258 11.71 -12.90 -25.16
C LEU A 258 11.70 -12.49 -26.63
N ASP A 259 10.50 -12.35 -27.20
CA ASP A 259 10.22 -11.46 -28.33
C ASP A 259 8.73 -11.53 -28.65
N SER A 260 7.95 -10.65 -28.01
CA SER A 260 6.64 -10.16 -28.47
C SER A 260 6.08 -9.16 -27.45
N ALA A 261 6.60 -7.93 -27.45
CA ALA A 261 5.93 -6.79 -26.84
C ALA A 261 5.55 -5.79 -27.95
N PRO A 262 4.29 -5.36 -28.06
CA PRO A 262 3.88 -4.35 -29.04
C PRO A 262 4.44 -2.97 -28.67
N PRO A 263 4.76 -2.11 -29.65
CA PRO A 263 5.26 -0.78 -29.40
C PRO A 263 4.09 0.19 -29.16
N GLY A 264 4.23 1.04 -28.15
CA GLY A 264 3.48 2.30 -28.07
C GLY A 264 2.61 2.43 -26.83
N GLU A 265 3.13 3.10 -25.81
CA GLU A 265 2.48 4.27 -25.21
C GLU A 265 3.44 4.88 -24.17
N THR A 266 4.02 6.02 -24.54
CA THR A 266 4.89 6.84 -23.71
C THR A 266 4.07 7.51 -22.62
N SER A 267 3.88 6.84 -21.49
CA SER A 267 3.57 7.52 -20.22
C SER A 267 4.88 7.97 -19.59
N GLY A 268 5.12 9.28 -19.60
CA GLY A 268 6.26 9.91 -18.96
C GLY A 268 6.17 9.76 -17.44
N SER A 269 6.72 8.65 -16.93
CA SER A 269 6.90 8.40 -15.51
C SER A 269 7.89 9.41 -14.91
N TRP A 270 7.40 10.27 -14.02
CA TRP A 270 8.22 11.19 -13.23
C TRP A 270 9.21 10.44 -12.33
N ALA A 271 8.95 9.16 -12.03
CA ALA A 271 9.83 8.29 -11.27
C ALA A 271 11.13 7.96 -12.04
N SER A 272 11.08 7.93 -13.38
CA SER A 272 12.26 7.74 -14.22
C SER A 272 13.19 8.96 -14.15
N ALA A 273 12.63 10.17 -14.09
CA ALA A 273 13.41 11.42 -14.01
C ALA A 273 14.12 11.59 -12.65
N LEU A 274 13.56 11.09 -11.55
CA LEU A 274 14.19 11.13 -10.23
C LEU A 274 15.30 10.08 -10.07
N LEU A 275 15.12 8.89 -10.64
CA LEU A 275 16.17 7.85 -10.64
C LEU A 275 17.32 8.17 -11.60
N GLN A 276 17.06 8.88 -12.71
CA GLN A 276 18.13 9.34 -13.60
C GLN A 276 18.99 10.45 -12.96
N ARG A 277 18.42 11.27 -12.07
CA ARG A 277 19.13 12.39 -11.42
C ARG A 277 20.04 11.96 -10.27
N GLN A 278 19.91 10.73 -9.78
CA GLN A 278 20.73 10.18 -8.70
C GLN A 278 22.03 9.50 -9.17
N ARG A 279 22.27 9.42 -10.48
CA ARG A 279 23.49 8.86 -11.09
C ARG A 279 24.43 9.93 -11.67
N ASP A 280 24.40 11.14 -11.13
CA ASP A 280 25.36 12.16 -11.55
C ASP A 280 26.63 12.06 -10.69
N PRO A 281 27.76 11.53 -11.20
CA PRO A 281 28.98 11.33 -10.41
C PRO A 281 29.53 12.66 -9.85
N ARG A 282 29.13 13.79 -10.43
CA ARG A 282 29.48 15.13 -9.98
C ARG A 282 28.87 15.49 -8.62
N LEU A 283 27.67 15.00 -8.31
CA LEU A 283 27.03 15.23 -7.01
C LEU A 283 27.68 14.41 -5.90
N SER A 284 28.14 13.19 -6.20
CA SER A 284 28.88 12.36 -5.24
C SER A 284 30.23 12.98 -4.86
N ILE A 285 30.95 13.54 -5.83
CA ILE A 285 32.23 14.24 -5.57
C ILE A 285 31.98 15.52 -4.76
N ALA A 286 30.96 16.32 -5.11
CA ALA A 286 30.64 17.55 -4.36
C ALA A 286 30.29 17.28 -2.89
N LEU A 287 29.53 16.21 -2.62
CA LEU A 287 29.14 15.84 -1.26
C LEU A 287 30.32 15.29 -0.45
N ALA A 288 31.22 14.52 -1.09
CA ALA A 288 32.46 14.05 -0.46
C ALA A 288 33.40 15.20 -0.10
N VAL A 289 33.57 16.19 -0.99
CA VAL A 289 34.38 17.39 -0.73
C VAL A 289 33.78 18.21 0.42
N PHE A 290 32.45 18.38 0.44
CA PHE A 290 31.77 19.11 1.51
C PHE A 290 31.96 18.46 2.89
N VAL A 291 31.77 17.14 2.97
CA VAL A 291 31.98 16.39 4.23
C VAL A 291 33.44 16.47 4.68
N LEU A 292 34.40 16.35 3.75
CA LEU A 292 35.82 16.47 4.07
C LEU A 292 36.19 17.88 4.58
N SER A 293 35.67 18.94 3.95
CA SER A 293 35.88 20.33 4.42
C SER A 293 35.28 20.57 5.80
N LEU A 294 34.10 20.00 6.09
CA LEU A 294 33.48 20.12 7.41
C LEU A 294 34.31 19.43 8.50
N LEU A 295 34.85 18.23 8.21
CA LEU A 295 35.71 17.50 9.14
C LEU A 295 37.03 18.24 9.41
N LEU A 296 37.63 18.85 8.39
CA LEU A 296 38.84 19.66 8.56
C LEU A 296 38.58 20.93 9.39
N LEU A 297 37.41 21.57 9.23
CA LEU A 297 37.02 22.72 10.06
C LEU A 297 36.83 22.33 11.53
N ILE A 298 36.18 21.20 11.80
CA ILE A 298 35.97 20.71 13.17
C ILE A 298 37.30 20.31 13.81
N GLY A 299 38.17 19.61 13.07
CA GLY A 299 39.49 19.22 13.55
C GLY A 299 40.41 20.42 13.82
N GLY A 300 40.39 21.42 12.93
CA GLY A 300 41.16 22.67 13.12
C GLY A 300 40.67 23.48 14.33
N PHE A 301 39.37 23.52 14.58
CA PHE A 301 38.81 24.21 15.75
C PHE A 301 39.23 23.56 17.08
N MET A 302 39.31 22.23 17.12
CA MET A 302 39.79 21.49 18.29
C MET A 302 41.30 21.68 18.52
N ALA A 303 42.10 21.78 17.45
CA ALA A 303 43.54 22.01 17.55
C ALA A 303 43.91 23.44 17.96
N TYR A 304 43.02 24.42 17.73
CA TYR A 304 43.24 25.83 18.11
C TYR A 304 42.94 26.13 19.59
N GLN A 305 42.24 25.24 20.28
CA GLN A 305 41.84 25.38 21.69
C GLN A 305 42.83 24.74 22.69
N ILE A 306 43.98 24.25 22.20
CA ILE A 306 45.07 23.65 23.00
C ILE A 306 46.30 24.55 22.90
#